data_AF-A0A2Z6ZXH7-F1
#
_entry.id   AF-A0A2Z6ZXH7-F1
#
_cell.length_a   1.000
_cell.length_b   1.000
_cell.length_c   1.000
_cell.angle_alpha   90.00
_cell.angle_beta   90.00
_cell.angle_gamma   90.00
#
_symmetry.space_group_name_H-M   'P 1'
#
loop_
_entity.id
_entity.type
_entity.pdbx_description
1 polymer ?
#
loop_
_entity_poly.entity_id
_entity_poly.type
_entity_poly.pdbx_seq_one_letter_code
_entity_poly.pdbx_strand_id
1 'polypeptide(L)' 'MRKGILTVASAGNDGPMPATVVNHAPWILTVAASGMSRQLRSKVLLGNGLTVSVRSP' A
#
# COMPACT_ATOMS: atom_id res chain seq x y z
N MET A 1 -7.87 19.30 14.89
CA MET A 1 -9.29 19.56 14.53
C MET A 1 -9.87 20.92 14.96
N ARG A 2 -9.13 21.81 15.64
CA ARG A 2 -9.69 23.08 16.18
C ARG A 2 -10.30 24.04 15.16
N LYS A 3 -9.95 23.92 13.88
CA LYS A 3 -10.48 24.75 12.79
C LYS A 3 -11.41 23.98 11.85
N GLY A 4 -11.84 22.78 12.23
CA GLY A 4 -12.72 21.94 11.41
C GLY A 4 -12.06 21.33 10.17
N ILE A 5 -10.75 21.46 10.02
CA ILE A 5 -9.99 20.88 8.89
C ILE A 5 -9.53 19.48 9.28
N LEU A 6 -9.98 18.48 8.51
CA LEU A 6 -9.59 17.08 8.69
C LEU A 6 -8.15 16.86 8.20
N THR A 7 -7.34 16.22 9.03
CA THR A 7 -6.01 15.72 8.65
C THR A 7 -6.08 14.22 8.42
N VAL A 8 -5.63 13.79 7.24
CA VAL A 8 -5.53 12.39 6.84
C VAL A 8 -4.07 12.03 6.69
N ALA A 9 -3.63 10.91 7.27
CA ALA A 9 -2.26 10.43 7.17
C ALA A 9 -2.21 8.89 7.11
N SER A 10 -1.15 8.34 6.53
CA SER A 10 -0.96 6.89 6.46
C SER A 10 -0.66 6.28 7.83
N ALA A 11 -0.95 4.99 8.01
CA ALA A 11 -0.55 4.25 9.20
C ALA A 11 0.98 4.11 9.33
N GLY A 12 1.71 4.19 8.22
CA GLY A 12 3.13 3.81 8.11
C GLY A 12 3.30 2.48 7.38
N ASN A 13 4.54 2.15 7.01
CA ASN A 13 4.87 0.97 6.19
C ASN A 13 5.71 -0.07 6.96
N ASP A 14 5.89 0.10 8.28
CA ASP A 14 6.76 -0.74 9.12
C ASP A 14 6.05 -1.98 9.71
N GLY A 15 4.85 -2.29 9.21
CA GLY A 15 4.17 -3.56 9.52
C GLY A 15 4.99 -4.79 9.10
N PRO A 16 4.55 -6.02 9.42
CA PRO A 16 3.21 -6.41 9.89
C PRO A 16 3.07 -6.58 11.40
N MET A 17 4.12 -6.29 12.18
CA MET A 17 4.11 -6.51 13.64
C MET A 17 3.10 -5.56 14.33
N PRO A 18 2.43 -5.99 15.42
CA PRO A 18 1.57 -5.10 16.20
C PRO A 18 2.29 -3.84 16.67
N ALA A 19 1.51 -2.76 16.88
CA ALA A 19 1.99 -1.47 17.41
C ALA A 19 3.04 -0.74 16.55
N THR A 20 3.02 -0.93 15.22
CA THR A 20 3.93 -0.26 14.26
C THR A 20 3.34 1.02 13.63
N VAL A 21 2.13 1.42 14.02
CA VAL A 21 1.44 2.61 13.46
C VAL A 21 2.05 3.91 13.99
N VAL A 22 2.46 4.81 13.10
CA VAL A 22 3.14 6.07 13.48
C VAL A 22 2.21 7.26 13.66
N ASN A 23 1.10 7.33 12.92
CA ASN A 23 0.16 8.46 12.97
C ASN A 23 -1.07 8.14 13.82
N HIS A 24 -0.90 7.89 15.13
CA HIS A 24 -1.97 7.40 16.03
C HIS A 24 -2.60 8.49 16.91
N ALA A 25 -2.40 9.78 16.61
CA ALA A 25 -3.04 10.85 17.36
C ALA A 25 -4.58 10.82 17.18
N PRO A 26 -5.39 11.00 18.24
CA PRO A 26 -6.84 10.80 18.18
C PRO A 26 -7.59 11.69 17.19
N TRP A 27 -6.97 12.79 16.75
CA TRP A 27 -7.56 13.77 15.84
C TRP A 27 -7.08 13.62 14.38
N ILE A 28 -6.35 12.55 14.06
CA ILE A 28 -5.91 12.21 12.70
C ILE A 28 -6.74 11.03 12.20
N LEU A 29 -7.21 11.11 10.95
CA LEU A 29 -7.71 9.93 10.26
C LEU A 29 -6.52 9.12 9.72
N THR A 30 -6.26 7.99 10.36
CA THR A 30 -5.14 7.10 10.02
C THR A 30 -5.58 6.03 9.01
N VAL A 31 -4.89 5.93 7.88
CA VAL A 31 -5.29 5.06 6.76
C VAL A 31 -4.31 3.89 6.58
N ALA A 32 -4.83 2.66 6.59
CA ALA A 32 -4.07 1.44 6.29
C ALA A 32 -4.04 1.13 4.78
N ALA A 33 -3.13 0.25 4.37
CA ALA A 33 -3.04 -0.23 2.99
C ALA A 33 -3.71 -1.61 2.81
N SER A 34 -4.41 -1.79 1.69
CA SER A 34 -4.94 -3.08 1.25
C SER A 34 -4.77 -3.24 -0.26
N GLY A 35 -4.76 -4.50 -0.72
CA GLY A 35 -4.68 -4.81 -2.15
C GLY A 35 -6.03 -4.67 -2.84
N MET A 36 -6.01 -4.40 -4.15
CA MET A 36 -7.18 -4.45 -5.02
C MET A 36 -7.23 -5.77 -5.78
N SER A 37 -8.42 -6.19 -6.24
CA SER A 37 -8.58 -7.39 -7.08
C SER A 37 -7.83 -7.28 -8.44
N ARG A 38 -7.59 -6.05 -8.92
CA ARG A 38 -6.86 -5.79 -10.17
C ARG A 38 -5.42 -6.29 -10.08
N GLN A 39 -5.03 -7.14 -11.03
CA GLN A 39 -3.66 -7.64 -11.15
C GLN A 39 -2.93 -6.90 -12.27
N LEU A 40 -1.85 -6.22 -11.92
CA LEU A 40 -0.93 -5.63 -12.89
C LEU A 40 0.04 -6.72 -13.36
N ARG A 41 0.06 -6.99 -14.67
CA ARG A 41 0.84 -8.07 -15.26
C ARG A 41 1.65 -7.56 -16.45
N SER A 42 2.91 -7.94 -16.50
CA SER A 42 3.83 -7.69 -17.61
C SER A 42 4.22 -9.00 -18.27
N LYS A 43 4.29 -9.04 -19.61
CA LYS A 43 4.79 -10.21 -20.35
C LYS A 43 6.27 -10.01 -20.65
N VAL A 44 7.08 -11.04 -20.38
CA VAL A 44 8.51 -11.06 -20.65
C VAL A 44 8.79 -12.20 -21.63
N LEU A 45 9.42 -11.88 -22.77
CA LEU A 45 9.92 -12.86 -23.73
C LEU A 45 11.40 -13.15 -23.40
N LEU A 46 11.72 -14.41 -23.11
CA LEU A 46 13.08 -14.86 -22.85
C LEU A 46 13.79 -15.20 -24.15
N GLY A 47 15.13 -15.21 -24.14
CA GLY A 47 15.95 -15.49 -25.33
C GLY A 47 15.77 -16.89 -25.92
N ASN A 48 15.19 -17.83 -25.16
CA ASN A 48 14.82 -19.17 -25.62
C ASN A 48 13.39 -19.24 -26.20
N GLY A 49 12.71 -18.10 -26.38
CA GLY A 49 11.35 -18.00 -26.92
C GLY A 49 10.22 -18.20 -25.90
N LEU A 50 10.55 -18.53 -24.64
CA LEU A 50 9.53 -18.66 -23.59
C LEU A 50 8.94 -17.30 -23.23
N THR A 51 7.61 -17.19 -23.13
CA THR A 51 6.93 -15.99 -22.62
C THR A 51 6.41 -16.22 -21.21
N VAL A 52 6.79 -15.36 -20.27
CA VAL A 52 6.39 -15.42 -18.86
C VAL A 52 5.54 -14.20 -18.49
N SER A 53 4.43 -14.41 -17.79
CA SER A 53 3.63 -13.32 -17.20
C SER A 53 4.12 -13.04 -15.77
N VAL A 54 4.78 -11.90 -15.59
CA VAL A 54 5.23 -11.41 -14.30
C VAL A 54 4.12 -10.57 -13.68
N ARG A 55 3.82 -10.82 -12.39
CA ARG A 55 2.95 -9.94 -11.61
C ARG A 55 3.79 -8.76 -11.12
N SER A 56 3.37 -7.54 -11.41
CA SER A 56 3.96 -6.35 -10.80
C SER A 56 3.59 -6.32 -9.31
N PRO A 57 4.54 -6.01 -8.41
CA PRO A 57 4.28 -5.91 -6.97
C PRO A 57 3.20 -4.88 -6.65
#